data_AF-A0A7J3ZB33-F1
#
_entry.id   AF-A0A7J3ZB33-F1
#
_cell.length_a   1.000
_cell.length_b   1.000
_cell.length_c   1.000
_cell.angle_alpha   90.00
_cell.angle_beta   90.00
_cell.angle_gamma   90.00
#
_symmetry.space_group_name_H-M   'P 1'
#
loop_
_entity.id
_entity.type
_entity.pdbx_description
1 polymer ?
#
loop_
_entity_poly.entity_id
_entity_poly.type
_entity_poly.pdbx_seq_one_letter_code
_entity_poly.pdbx_strand_id
1 'polypeptide(L)' 'LDRGDFETLILTLDRRFDGKGRVFMRLSKQDAYLGKLRIAEGDDIIRIVMTLPGIRKIEDVEKILRSLRGE' A
#
# COMPACT_ATOMS: atom_id res chain seq x y z
N LEU A 1 -8.84 3.37 3.31
CA LEU A 1 -8.77 3.23 1.85
C LEU A 1 -10.11 2.71 1.39
N ASP A 2 -10.65 3.22 0.29
CA ASP A 2 -11.87 2.63 -0.26
C ASP A 2 -11.55 1.29 -0.95
N ARG A 3 -12.59 0.59 -1.41
CA ARG A 3 -12.41 -0.73 -2.04
C ARG A 3 -11.58 -0.66 -3.32
N GLY A 4 -11.77 0.36 -4.16
CA GLY A 4 -11.04 0.49 -5.42
C GLY A 4 -9.55 0.76 -5.21
N ASP A 5 -9.22 1.61 -4.25
CA ASP A 5 -7.84 1.89 -3.85
C ASP A 5 -7.16 0.66 -3.26
N PHE A 6 -7.88 -0.13 -2.45
CA PHE A 6 -7.32 -1.36 -1.89
C PHE A 6 -7.04 -2.40 -2.98
N GLU A 7 -7.97 -2.65 -3.91
CA GLU A 7 -7.70 -3.56 -5.02
C GLU A 7 -6.53 -3.05 -5.89
N THR A 8 -6.45 -1.74 -6.11
CA THR A 8 -5.31 -1.12 -6.80
C THR A 8 -4.00 -1.38 -6.05
N LEU A 9 -4.00 -1.28 -4.72
CA LEU A 9 -2.82 -1.59 -3.90
C LEU A 9 -2.39 -3.05 -4.06
N ILE A 10 -3.33 -3.99 -4.04
CA ILE A 10 -3.03 -5.43 -4.20
C ILE A 10 -2.53 -5.74 -5.61
N LEU A 11 -3.24 -5.28 -6.66
CA LEU A 11 -2.87 -5.51 -8.06
C LEU A 11 -1.51 -4.91 -8.44
N THR A 12 -1.01 -3.96 -7.64
CA THR A 12 0.25 -3.25 -7.88
C THR A 12 1.27 -3.50 -6.77
N LEU A 13 1.09 -4.58 -6.00
CA LEU A 13 1.95 -4.89 -4.87
C LEU A 13 3.37 -5.26 -5.30
N ASP A 14 3.51 -5.81 -6.51
CA ASP A 14 4.77 -6.21 -7.14
C ASP A 14 5.76 -5.06 -7.28
N ARG A 15 5.26 -3.88 -7.68
CA ARG A 15 6.06 -2.64 -7.76
C ARG A 15 6.22 -1.91 -6.44
N ARG A 16 5.54 -2.37 -5.38
CA ARG A 16 5.50 -1.73 -4.06
C ARG A 16 6.24 -2.51 -2.98
N PHE A 17 6.57 -3.76 -3.21
CA PHE A 17 7.31 -4.60 -2.27
C PHE A 17 8.76 -4.75 -2.71
N ASP A 18 9.73 -4.57 -1.81
CA ASP A 18 11.16 -4.68 -2.16
C ASP A 18 11.75 -6.09 -2.02
N GLY A 19 10.95 -7.11 -1.71
CA GLY A 19 11.45 -8.46 -1.44
C GLY A 19 12.18 -8.60 -0.10
N LYS A 20 12.31 -7.52 0.68
CA LYS A 20 13.07 -7.46 1.94
C LYS A 20 12.22 -7.01 3.12
N GLY A 21 10.90 -7.10 2.99
CA GLY A 21 9.96 -6.77 4.05
C GLY A 21 9.45 -5.33 4.03
N ARG A 22 9.82 -4.48 3.06
CA ARG A 22 9.27 -3.11 2.98
C ARG A 22 8.23 -2.98 1.89
N VAL A 23 7.09 -2.40 2.26
CA VAL A 23 5.98 -2.07 1.36
C VAL A 23 5.85 -0.55 1.25
N PHE A 24 5.87 -0.05 0.02
CA PHE A 24 5.81 1.36 -0.32
C PHE A 24 4.42 1.75 -0.80
N MET A 25 3.71 2.52 0.02
CA MET A 25 2.43 3.11 -0.34
C MET A 25 2.62 4.59 -0.65
N ARG A 26 1.90 5.05 -1.66
CA ARG A 26 1.94 6.42 -2.15
C ARG A 26 0.52 6.97 -2.06
N LEU A 27 0.33 8.01 -1.24
CA LEU A 27 -0.97 8.65 -1.07
C LEU A 27 -0.98 10.05 -1.67
N SER A 28 -2.12 10.45 -2.25
CA SER A 28 -2.34 11.81 -2.75
C SER A 28 -2.33 12.84 -1.62
N LYS A 29 -1.47 13.87 -1.69
CA LYS A 29 -1.48 14.99 -0.73
C LYS A 29 -2.79 15.79 -0.81
N GLN A 30 -3.29 16.00 -2.03
CA GLN A 30 -4.48 16.79 -2.28
C GLN A 30 -5.72 16.13 -1.66
N ASP A 31 -5.87 14.82 -1.83
CA ASP A 31 -6.96 14.07 -1.21
C ASP A 31 -6.78 13.95 0.31
N ALA A 32 -5.54 13.74 0.78
CA ALA A 32 -5.25 13.64 2.20
C ALA A 32 -5.57 14.94 2.96
N TYR A 33 -5.30 16.09 2.34
CA TYR A 33 -5.71 17.41 2.86
C TYR A 33 -7.23 17.51 3.05
N LEU A 34 -8.00 16.88 2.16
CA LEU A 34 -9.47 16.79 2.25
C LEU A 34 -9.96 15.63 3.14
N GLY A 35 -9.08 14.98 3.90
CA GLY A 35 -9.41 13.86 4.78
C GLY A 35 -9.65 12.52 4.07
N LYS A 36 -9.27 12.40 2.80
CA LYS A 36 -9.45 11.19 1.97
C LYS A 36 -8.11 10.52 1.71
N LEU A 37 -8.00 9.23 2.01
CA LEU A 37 -6.81 8.44 1.68
C LEU A 37 -7.01 7.79 0.32
N ARG A 38 -6.28 8.27 -0.69
CA ARG A 38 -6.29 7.79 -2.09
C ARG A 38 -4.91 7.32 -2.51
N ILE A 39 -4.82 6.18 -3.22
CA ILE A 39 -3.56 5.72 -3.81
C ILE A 39 -3.19 6.64 -4.97
N ALA A 40 -1.91 6.99 -5.07
CA ALA A 40 -1.38 7.86 -6.12
C ALA A 40 -0.10 7.29 -6.74
N GLU A 41 0.20 7.67 -7.97
CA GLU A 41 1.41 7.24 -8.69
C GLU A 41 2.42 8.37 -8.95
N GLY A 42 2.00 9.63 -8.77
CA GLY A 42 2.84 10.81 -9.03
C GLY A 42 3.94 11.05 -7.99
N ASP A 43 4.66 12.16 -8.18
CA ASP A 43 5.79 12.56 -7.33
C ASP A 43 5.35 13.41 -6.13
N ASP A 44 4.28 14.20 -6.26
CA ASP A 44 3.73 15.01 -5.16
C ASP A 44 2.79 14.20 -4.27
N ILE A 45 3.40 13.36 -3.44
CA ILE A 45 2.70 12.35 -2.63
C ILE A 45 3.13 12.37 -1.16
N ILE A 46 2.32 11.75 -0.32
CA ILE A 46 2.73 11.29 1.00
C ILE A 46 3.22 9.84 0.84
N ARG A 47 4.51 9.60 1.04
CA ARG A 47 5.10 8.26 1.01
C ARG A 47 4.96 7.60 2.38
N ILE A 48 4.30 6.45 2.42
CA ILE A 48 4.22 5.60 3.60
C ILE A 48 5.07 4.36 3.35
N VAL A 49 5.95 4.03 4.29
CA VAL A 49 6.76 2.81 4.26
C VAL A 49 6.36 1.93 5.42
N MET A 50 5.76 0.79 5.11
CA MET A 50 5.46 -0.24 6.10
C MET A 50 6.60 -1.24 6.12
N THR A 51 7.09 -1.59 7.31
CA THR A 51 8.08 -2.64 7.48
C THR A 51 7.41 -3.87 8.08
N LEU A 52 7.53 -5.00 7.38
CA LEU A 52 7.02 -6.32 7.74
C LEU A 52 8.23 -7.25 7.98
N PRO A 53 8.73 -7.33 9.24
CA PRO A 53 9.92 -8.11 9.56
C PRO A 53 9.73 -9.59 9.19
N GLY A 54 10.76 -10.18 8.57
CA GLY A 54 10.76 -11.60 8.20
C GLY A 54 10.00 -11.94 6.91
N ILE A 55 9.23 -11.01 6.34
CA ILE A 55 8.49 -11.25 5.10
C ILE A 55 9.41 -11.07 3.89
N ARG A 56 9.45 -12.09 3.03
CA ARG A 56 10.24 -12.11 1.78
C ARG A 56 9.42 -12.42 0.53
N LYS A 57 8.22 -12.94 0.70
CA LYS A 57 7.33 -13.35 -0.38
C LYS A 57 6.18 -12.37 -0.50
N ILE A 58 5.82 -12.02 -1.73
CA ILE A 58 4.75 -11.06 -2.01
C ILE A 58 3.38 -11.61 -1.58
N GLU A 59 3.18 -12.91 -1.69
CA GLU A 59 1.93 -13.58 -1.32
C GLU A 59 1.65 -13.46 0.18
N ASP A 60 2.70 -13.46 1.00
CA ASP A 60 2.58 -13.26 2.44
C ASP A 60 2.23 -11.79 2.77
N VAL A 61 2.74 -10.83 1.99
CA VAL A 61 2.35 -9.42 2.12
C VAL A 61 0.86 -9.24 1.77
N GLU A 62 0.40 -9.82 0.66
CA GLU A 62 -1.01 -9.75 0.26
C GLU A 62 -1.93 -10.31 1.37
N LYS A 63 -1.61 -11.49 1.91
CA LYS A 63 -2.37 -12.10 3.01
C LYS A 63 -2.46 -11.19 4.22
N ILE A 64 -1.36 -10.55 4.62
CA ILE A 64 -1.34 -9.60 5.74
C ILE A 64 -2.25 -8.41 5.44
N LEU A 65 -2.16 -7.81 4.24
CA LEU A 65 -2.97 -6.65 3.88
C LEU A 65 -4.47 -6.98 3.85
N ARG A 66 -4.87 -8.16 3.37
CA ARG A 66 -6.27 -8.63 3.39
C ARG A 66 -6.75 -8.87 4.82
N SER A 67 -5.94 -9.56 5.63
CA SER A 67 -6.26 -9.78 7.04
C SER A 67 -6.44 -8.47 7.83
N LEU A 68 -5.60 -7.46 7.59
CA LEU A 68 -5.74 -6.13 8.21
C LEU A 68 -7.02 -5.40 7.80
N ARG A 69 -7.57 -5.71 6.63
CA ARG A 69 -8.84 -5.18 6.15
C ARG A 69 -10.05 -5.91 6.73
N GLY A 70 -9.84 -7.07 7.35
CA GLY A 70 -10.91 -7.96 7.82
C GLY A 70 -11.45 -8.89 6.73
N GLU A 71 -10.67 -9.11 5.66
CA GLU A 71 -10.89 -10.15 4.63
C GLU A 71 -10.06 -11.39 4.95
#